data_AF-A0AAE0KL34-F1
#
_entry.id   AF-A0AAE0KL34-F1
#
_cell.length_a   1.000
_cell.length_b   1.000
_cell.length_c   1.000
_cell.angle_alpha   90.00
_cell.angle_beta   90.00
_cell.angle_gamma   90.00
#
_symmetry.space_group_name_H-M   'P 1'
#
loop_
_entity.id
_entity.type
_entity.pdbx_description
1 polymer ?
#
loop_
_entity_poly.entity_id
_entity_poly.type
_entity_poly.pdbx_seq_one_letter_code
_entity_poly.pdbx_strand_id
1 'polypeptide(L)'
;MGRELQKRKNRSSRSTVRMPNRRKKALNPLGSSIVAQNWNKKETPSQNYSRFGIVAKLGTTAGGSGNKIKKTKTSANNTTKPVDPNAVDSLSVRSGDRGMLQVSEVRVERDASGKITRVIRTPNPLHDPLNDVGMATTTTSSSKDADAMDDGEEWDGIDDDENRPMVVRELERQANQPVEKPVRHVSERELEWLQRLVARHGDDTAAMARDPKLNPMQQTRVDIAKRLKKAGLASA
;
A
#
# COMPACT_ATOMS: atom_id res chain seq x y z
N MET A 1 35.16 28.64 32.96
CA MET A 1 36.14 29.55 32.32
C MET A 1 37.60 29.18 32.65
N GLY A 2 37.90 27.91 32.93
CA GLY A 2 39.24 27.49 33.39
C GLY A 2 40.21 27.11 32.28
N ARG A 3 39.72 26.79 31.08
CA ARG A 3 40.52 26.19 30.00
C ARG A 3 41.47 27.22 29.38
N GLU A 4 42.77 26.94 29.41
CA GLU A 4 43.82 27.86 28.94
C GLU A 4 43.65 28.27 27.48
N LEU A 5 43.19 27.37 26.61
CA LEU A 5 42.85 27.68 25.22
C LEU A 5 41.73 28.73 25.09
N GLN A 6 40.72 28.67 25.95
CA GLN A 6 39.65 29.68 25.98
C GLN A 6 40.17 31.02 26.52
N LYS A 7 41.04 31.00 27.54
CA LYS A 7 41.70 32.22 28.06
C LYS A 7 42.59 32.87 27.00
N ARG A 8 43.39 32.08 26.26
CA ARG A 8 44.23 32.55 25.16
C ARG A 8 43.39 33.13 24.01
N LYS A 9 42.29 32.46 23.66
CA LYS A 9 41.33 32.96 22.66
C LYS A 9 40.69 34.29 23.08
N ASN A 10 40.29 34.42 24.35
CA ASN A 10 39.68 35.66 24.87
C ASN A 10 40.67 36.82 25.02
N ARG A 11 41.95 36.52 25.26
CA ARG A 11 43.03 37.53 25.34
C ARG A 11 43.54 37.97 23.96
N SER A 12 43.35 37.14 22.93
CA SER A 12 43.77 37.51 21.58
C SER A 12 42.93 38.71 21.10
N SER A 13 43.56 39.69 20.44
CA SER A 13 42.90 40.86 19.83
C SER A 13 42.06 40.52 18.59
N ARG A 14 41.85 39.23 18.32
CA ARG A 14 41.08 38.73 17.17
C ARG A 14 39.60 38.80 17.49
N SER A 15 38.80 39.26 16.55
CA SER A 15 37.34 39.31 16.71
C SER A 15 36.77 37.91 16.94
N THR A 16 35.87 37.78 17.92
CA THR A 16 35.21 36.50 18.18
C THR A 16 34.13 36.28 17.13
N VAL A 17 34.35 35.33 16.22
CA VAL A 17 33.31 34.87 15.28
C VAL A 17 32.21 34.18 16.09
N ARG A 18 31.08 34.86 16.28
CA ARG A 18 29.86 34.30 16.85
C ARG A 18 28.86 34.13 15.72
N MET A 19 28.62 32.89 15.32
CA MET A 19 27.50 32.60 14.42
C MET A 19 26.23 32.50 15.26
N PRO A 20 25.23 33.37 15.08
CA PRO A 20 23.96 33.19 15.75
C PRO A 20 23.36 31.88 15.24
N ASN A 21 23.15 30.91 16.12
CA ASN A 21 22.46 29.68 15.77
C ASN A 21 20.97 29.97 15.57
N ARG A 22 20.62 30.54 14.41
CA ARG A 22 19.24 30.92 14.08
C ARG A 22 18.64 29.91 13.13
N ARG A 23 18.03 28.86 13.70
CA ARG A 23 16.84 28.21 13.14
C ARG A 23 15.86 27.90 14.27
N LYS A 24 15.07 28.91 14.67
CA LYS A 24 14.05 28.79 15.73
C LYS A 24 12.64 28.50 15.19
N LYS A 25 12.45 28.36 13.87
CA LYS A 25 11.16 28.14 13.23
C LYS A 25 11.27 27.07 12.16
N ALA A 26 10.20 26.29 11.99
CA ALA A 26 10.12 25.26 10.96
C ALA A 26 10.28 25.90 9.58
N LEU A 27 11.29 25.44 8.83
CA LEU A 27 11.43 25.73 7.42
C LEU A 27 10.31 25.00 6.66
N ASN A 28 10.01 25.45 5.44
CA ASN A 28 9.18 24.65 4.54
C ASN A 28 9.77 23.24 4.41
N PRO A 29 8.92 22.20 4.28
CA PRO A 29 9.41 20.85 4.09
C PRO A 29 10.29 20.79 2.82
N LEU A 30 11.42 20.12 2.94
CA LEU A 30 12.35 19.84 1.84
C LEU A 30 11.96 18.46 1.28
N GLY A 31 11.71 18.35 -0.02
CA GLY A 31 11.25 17.10 -0.64
C GLY A 31 10.35 17.40 -1.83
N SER A 32 9.03 17.40 -1.62
CA SER A 32 8.07 17.71 -2.68
C SER A 32 7.80 19.22 -2.80
N SER A 33 7.93 19.74 -4.02
CA SER A 33 7.61 21.13 -4.35
C SER A 33 6.13 21.45 -4.09
N ILE A 34 5.24 20.51 -4.42
CA ILE A 34 3.78 20.65 -4.25
C ILE A 34 3.40 20.88 -2.78
N VAL A 35 3.96 20.09 -1.86
CA VAL A 35 3.68 20.23 -0.42
C VAL A 35 4.31 21.51 0.12
N ALA A 36 5.52 21.85 -0.34
CA ALA A 36 6.20 23.07 0.09
C ALA A 36 5.46 24.36 -0.33
N GLN A 37 4.84 24.38 -1.51
CA GLN A 37 4.00 25.49 -1.99
C GLN A 37 2.74 25.66 -1.14
N ASN A 38 2.11 24.56 -0.74
CA ASN A 38 0.86 24.57 0.04
C ASN A 38 1.07 24.61 1.56
N TRP A 39 2.31 24.73 2.03
CA TRP A 39 2.66 24.63 3.46
C TRP A 39 2.30 25.90 4.25
N ASN A 40 1.43 25.78 5.27
CA ASN A 40 1.18 26.87 6.20
C ASN A 40 2.17 26.83 7.37
N LYS A 41 3.07 27.83 7.45
CA LYS A 41 4.07 27.96 8.53
C LYS A 41 3.49 28.22 9.92
N LYS A 42 2.22 28.62 10.01
CA LYS A 42 1.53 28.89 11.28
C LYS A 42 0.91 27.63 11.89
N GLU A 43 0.69 26.62 11.07
CA GLU A 43 0.09 25.35 11.48
C GLU A 43 1.18 24.35 11.87
N THR A 44 0.83 23.43 12.77
CA THR A 44 1.72 22.30 13.09
C THR A 44 1.80 21.33 11.90
N PRO A 45 2.87 20.52 11.78
CA PRO A 45 2.99 19.54 10.69
C PRO A 45 1.79 18.58 10.62
N SER A 46 1.27 18.16 11.78
CA SER A 46 0.10 17.27 11.85
C SER A 46 -1.18 17.92 11.31
N GLN A 47 -1.38 19.21 11.56
CA GLN A 47 -2.51 19.98 11.03
C GLN A 47 -2.38 20.18 9.51
N ASN A 48 -1.20 20.56 9.02
CA ASN A 48 -0.96 20.71 7.58
C ASN A 48 -1.20 19.40 6.83
N TYR A 49 -0.63 18.28 7.29
CA TYR A 49 -0.85 16.99 6.65
C TYR A 49 -2.32 16.56 6.71
N SER A 50 -2.99 16.76 7.85
CA SER A 50 -4.44 16.52 7.96
C SER A 50 -5.24 17.35 6.95
N ARG A 51 -4.86 18.61 6.70
CA ARG A 51 -5.50 19.48 5.70
C ARG A 51 -5.24 18.97 4.28
N PHE A 52 -4.06 18.45 4.01
CA PHE A 52 -3.74 17.82 2.73
C PHE A 52 -4.39 16.45 2.57
N GLY A 53 -5.02 15.86 3.60
CA GLY A 53 -5.57 14.50 3.54
C GLY A 53 -4.49 13.41 3.66
N ILE A 54 -3.29 13.77 4.11
CA ILE A 54 -2.15 12.85 4.28
C ILE A 54 -1.95 12.58 5.78
N VAL A 55 -1.46 11.39 6.12
CA VAL A 55 -1.18 11.00 7.50
C VAL A 55 0.16 11.55 7.97
N ALA A 56 0.20 12.20 9.14
CA ALA A 56 1.43 12.76 9.69
C ALA A 56 2.34 11.73 10.40
N LYS A 57 1.74 10.71 11.01
CA LYS A 57 2.43 9.64 11.74
C LYS A 57 1.66 8.34 11.54
N LEU A 58 2.37 7.28 11.17
CA LEU A 58 1.79 5.94 11.06
C LEU A 58 1.59 5.30 12.45
N GLY A 59 0.50 4.57 12.64
CA GLY A 59 0.15 3.87 13.89
C GLY A 59 -0.57 4.74 14.93
N THR A 60 -0.70 4.23 16.16
CA THR A 60 -1.37 4.94 17.26
C THR A 60 -0.51 6.09 17.76
N THR A 61 -1.06 7.30 17.80
CA THR A 61 -0.40 8.46 18.42
C THR A 61 -0.56 8.38 19.93
N ALA A 62 0.53 8.42 20.69
CA ALA A 62 0.46 8.52 22.15
C ALA A 62 -0.05 9.91 22.56
N GLY A 63 -1.03 9.97 23.46
CA GLY A 63 -1.63 11.21 23.96
C GLY A 63 -2.84 11.69 23.14
N GLY A 64 -3.34 12.89 23.45
CA GLY A 64 -4.48 13.49 22.78
C GLY A 64 -4.10 14.16 21.45
N SER A 65 -4.86 13.90 20.39
CA SER A 65 -4.78 14.69 19.15
C SER A 65 -5.48 16.04 19.36
N GLY A 66 -4.92 17.14 18.83
CA GLY A 66 -5.56 18.45 18.93
C GLY A 66 -6.98 18.43 18.35
N ASN A 67 -7.94 19.03 19.07
CA ASN A 67 -9.34 19.05 18.67
C ASN A 67 -9.48 19.66 17.27
N LYS A 68 -9.87 18.84 16.29
CA LYS A 68 -10.34 19.36 15.01
C LYS A 68 -11.61 20.14 15.33
N ILE A 69 -11.58 21.46 15.17
CA ILE A 69 -12.80 22.27 15.24
C ILE A 69 -13.67 21.75 14.09
N LYS A 70 -14.59 20.83 14.41
CA LYS A 70 -15.68 20.49 13.51
C LYS A 70 -16.37 21.82 13.29
N LYS A 71 -16.19 22.43 12.10
CA LYS A 71 -17.06 23.53 11.68
C LYS A 71 -18.45 23.06 12.01
N THR A 72 -19.07 23.79 12.93
CA THR A 72 -20.33 23.47 13.56
C THR A 72 -21.21 22.84 12.52
N LYS A 73 -21.58 21.57 12.71
CA LYS A 73 -22.81 21.07 12.10
C LYS A 73 -23.84 22.09 12.56
N THR A 74 -24.26 22.96 11.65
CA THR A 74 -25.44 23.78 11.79
C THR A 74 -26.49 22.87 12.39
N SER A 75 -27.05 23.31 13.52
CA SER A 75 -28.04 22.61 14.32
C SER A 75 -29.11 22.02 13.40
N ALA A 76 -28.94 20.77 12.99
CA ALA A 76 -29.90 20.03 12.20
C ALA A 76 -30.81 19.36 13.23
N ASN A 77 -31.85 20.10 13.59
CA ASN A 77 -33.08 19.68 14.24
C ASN A 77 -33.07 18.26 14.84
N ASN A 78 -33.10 18.23 16.17
CA ASN A 78 -33.63 17.13 16.96
C ASN A 78 -34.91 16.57 16.33
N THR A 79 -34.79 15.44 15.63
CA THR A 79 -35.86 14.44 15.55
C THR A 79 -35.24 13.15 16.05
N THR A 80 -35.16 13.07 17.37
CA THR A 80 -34.92 11.83 18.11
C THR A 80 -36.06 10.87 17.79
N LYS A 81 -35.85 9.95 16.84
CA LYS A 81 -36.52 8.66 16.93
C LYS A 81 -36.01 7.98 18.20
N PRO A 82 -36.88 7.46 19.08
CA PRO A 82 -36.44 6.85 20.32
C PRO A 82 -35.56 5.64 19.98
N VAL A 83 -34.32 5.68 20.46
CA VAL A 83 -33.39 4.56 20.38
C VAL A 83 -33.79 3.62 21.51
N ASP A 84 -34.32 2.46 21.16
CA ASP A 84 -34.57 1.38 22.12
C ASP A 84 -33.26 1.03 22.84
N PRO A 85 -33.24 0.97 24.19
CA PRO A 85 -32.02 0.70 24.96
C PRO A 85 -31.45 -0.71 24.77
N ASN A 86 -32.07 -1.53 23.92
CA ASN A 86 -31.68 -2.90 23.60
C ASN A 86 -31.17 -3.09 22.16
N ALA A 87 -31.06 -2.03 21.35
CA ALA A 87 -30.49 -2.11 20.01
C ALA A 87 -28.97 -2.35 20.11
N VAL A 88 -28.55 -3.60 19.94
CA VAL A 88 -27.14 -3.99 19.91
C VAL A 88 -26.48 -3.53 18.61
N ASP A 89 -25.46 -2.69 18.72
CA ASP A 89 -24.60 -2.30 17.60
C ASP A 89 -23.85 -3.54 17.09
N SER A 90 -24.25 -4.00 15.90
CA SER A 90 -23.79 -5.26 15.27
C SER A 90 -22.31 -5.25 14.90
N LEU A 91 -21.61 -4.13 15.08
CA LEU A 91 -20.17 -4.00 14.84
C LEU A 91 -19.34 -3.84 16.13
N SER A 92 -19.96 -3.91 17.31
CA SER A 92 -19.25 -3.83 18.58
C SER A 92 -18.67 -5.19 19.00
N VAL A 93 -17.36 -5.36 18.86
CA VAL A 93 -16.65 -6.55 19.36
C VAL A 93 -16.60 -6.50 20.89
N ARG A 94 -17.47 -7.25 21.56
CA ARG A 94 -17.38 -7.47 23.01
C ARG A 94 -16.26 -8.47 23.28
N SER A 95 -15.20 -8.03 23.96
CA SER A 95 -14.10 -8.88 24.38
C SER A 95 -14.58 -9.99 25.32
N GLY A 96 -14.54 -11.23 24.84
CA GLY A 96 -14.42 -12.45 25.64
C GLY A 96 -15.58 -12.77 26.57
N ASP A 97 -16.58 -13.48 26.05
CA ASP A 97 -17.57 -14.20 26.86
C ASP A 97 -16.87 -15.15 27.84
N ARG A 98 -17.04 -14.87 29.13
CA ARG A 98 -16.69 -15.77 30.22
C ARG A 98 -17.75 -16.86 30.29
N GLY A 99 -17.56 -17.93 29.52
CA GLY A 99 -17.94 -19.28 29.93
C GLY A 99 -19.41 -19.51 30.35
N MET A 100 -20.37 -18.77 29.80
CA MET A 100 -21.77 -19.15 29.90
C MET A 100 -22.12 -20.05 28.72
N LEU A 101 -21.87 -21.36 28.87
CA LEU A 101 -22.53 -22.37 28.05
C LEU A 101 -24.05 -22.12 28.16
N GLN A 102 -24.65 -21.52 27.13
CA GLN A 102 -26.09 -21.37 27.01
C GLN A 102 -26.67 -22.78 26.82
N VAL A 103 -26.96 -23.47 27.92
CA VAL A 103 -27.66 -24.75 27.89
C VAL A 103 -29.09 -24.45 27.46
N SER A 104 -29.43 -24.80 26.23
CA SER A 104 -30.78 -24.69 25.69
C SER A 104 -31.51 -26.03 25.84
N GLU A 105 -32.74 -25.98 26.35
CA GLU A 105 -33.61 -27.13 26.42
C GLU A 105 -34.37 -27.32 25.09
N VAL A 106 -34.52 -28.57 24.65
CA VAL A 106 -35.22 -28.91 23.41
C VAL A 106 -36.40 -29.82 23.75
N ARG A 107 -37.57 -29.51 23.17
CA ARG A 107 -38.79 -30.30 23.38
C ARG A 107 -38.73 -31.57 22.54
N VAL A 108 -38.92 -32.71 23.19
CA VAL A 108 -38.81 -34.04 22.58
C VAL A 108 -40.11 -34.80 22.79
N GLU A 109 -40.67 -35.32 21.70
CA GLU A 109 -41.82 -36.24 21.73
C GLU A 109 -41.29 -37.67 21.93
N ARG A 110 -41.90 -38.39 22.89
CA ARG A 110 -41.55 -39.78 23.22
C ARG A 110 -42.76 -40.69 23.03
N ASP A 111 -42.50 -41.93 22.67
CA ASP A 111 -43.53 -42.98 22.65
C ASP A 111 -43.86 -43.50 24.06
N ALA A 112 -44.89 -44.35 24.18
CA ALA A 112 -45.33 -44.94 25.45
C ALA A 112 -44.26 -45.80 26.15
N SER A 113 -43.20 -46.19 25.43
CA SER A 113 -42.04 -46.91 25.96
C SER A 113 -40.86 -46.00 26.33
N GLY A 114 -41.01 -44.68 26.23
CA GLY A 114 -40.00 -43.69 26.58
C GLY A 114 -38.89 -43.50 25.54
N LYS A 115 -39.02 -44.08 24.34
CA LYS A 115 -38.08 -43.90 23.24
C LYS A 115 -38.37 -42.60 22.51
N ILE A 116 -37.31 -41.91 22.10
CA ILE A 116 -37.39 -40.60 21.43
C ILE A 116 -37.77 -40.81 19.96
N THR A 117 -38.92 -40.28 19.54
CA THR A 117 -39.41 -40.38 18.15
C THR A 117 -39.18 -39.09 17.36
N ARG A 118 -39.30 -37.91 17.98
CA ARG A 118 -39.11 -36.64 17.28
C ARG A 118 -38.52 -35.54 18.18
N VAL A 119 -37.51 -34.84 17.66
CA VAL A 119 -36.88 -33.67 18.30
C VAL A 119 -37.37 -32.42 17.57
N ILE A 120 -38.16 -31.58 18.25
CA ILE A 120 -38.73 -30.37 17.64
C ILE A 120 -37.72 -29.22 17.82
N ARG A 121 -37.12 -28.75 16.72
CA ARG A 121 -36.21 -27.60 16.70
C ARG A 121 -36.82 -26.43 15.92
N THR A 122 -36.62 -25.21 16.41
CA THR A 122 -36.86 -23.99 15.62
C THR A 122 -35.76 -23.84 14.57
N PRO A 123 -36.06 -23.52 13.30
CA PRO A 123 -35.10 -23.58 12.20
C PRO A 123 -34.00 -22.50 12.23
N ASN A 124 -34.11 -21.45 13.07
CA ASN A 124 -33.07 -20.44 13.23
C ASN A 124 -33.04 -19.89 14.67
N PRO A 125 -32.45 -20.62 15.64
CA PRO A 125 -32.45 -20.21 17.05
C PRO A 125 -31.53 -19.01 17.34
N LEU A 126 -30.61 -18.67 16.43
CA LEU A 126 -29.67 -17.55 16.58
C LEU A 126 -30.08 -16.31 15.77
N HIS A 127 -31.20 -16.35 15.06
CA HIS A 127 -31.63 -15.29 14.13
C HIS A 127 -30.51 -14.83 13.19
N ASP A 128 -29.75 -15.79 12.65
CA ASP A 128 -28.69 -15.49 11.68
C ASP A 128 -29.35 -15.02 10.36
N PRO A 129 -29.08 -13.78 9.90
CA PRO A 129 -29.63 -13.25 8.64
C PRO A 129 -29.15 -14.02 7.41
N LEU A 130 -28.10 -14.84 7.52
CA LEU A 130 -27.54 -15.58 6.38
C LEU A 130 -28.26 -16.91 6.08
N ASN A 131 -29.12 -17.39 6.99
CA ASN A 131 -29.81 -18.68 6.80
C ASN A 131 -30.93 -18.59 5.74
N ASP A 132 -31.51 -17.41 5.53
CA ASP A 132 -32.58 -17.19 4.55
C ASP A 132 -32.05 -17.07 3.11
N VAL A 133 -30.76 -16.72 2.93
CA VAL A 133 -30.16 -16.52 1.60
C VAL A 133 -29.56 -17.80 1.00
N GLY A 134 -29.35 -18.84 1.80
CA GLY A 134 -28.71 -20.10 1.38
C GLY A 134 -29.64 -21.16 0.80
N MET A 135 -30.97 -21.01 0.92
CA MET A 135 -31.96 -22.00 0.47
C MET A 135 -32.61 -21.64 -0.88
N ALA A 136 -32.05 -20.68 -1.63
CA ALA A 136 -32.60 -20.24 -2.92
C ALA A 136 -31.78 -20.66 -4.15
N THR A 137 -30.68 -21.42 -3.98
CA THR A 137 -29.72 -21.69 -5.07
C THR A 137 -29.33 -23.15 -5.22
N THR A 138 -30.21 -24.11 -4.90
CA THR A 138 -29.91 -25.54 -5.13
C THR A 138 -31.06 -26.26 -5.79
N THR A 139 -31.39 -25.85 -7.01
CA THR A 139 -31.95 -26.73 -8.03
C THR A 139 -31.59 -26.18 -9.40
N THR A 140 -30.59 -26.79 -10.04
CA THR A 140 -30.63 -27.33 -11.42
C THR A 140 -29.25 -27.27 -12.10
N SER A 141 -28.90 -28.41 -12.71
CA SER A 141 -27.88 -28.65 -13.75
C SER A 141 -26.39 -28.60 -13.40
N SER A 142 -25.87 -29.82 -13.32
CA SER A 142 -24.53 -30.31 -13.62
C SER A 142 -23.98 -29.91 -15.02
N SER A 143 -22.71 -29.46 -15.06
CA SER A 143 -21.67 -29.77 -16.07
C SER A 143 -20.36 -29.07 -15.65
N LYS A 144 -19.36 -29.79 -15.12
CA LYS A 144 -18.12 -30.24 -15.83
C LYS A 144 -17.40 -29.18 -16.68
N ASP A 145 -16.19 -28.88 -16.21
CA ASP A 145 -14.96 -28.56 -16.94
C ASP A 145 -14.96 -27.35 -17.91
N ALA A 146 -14.39 -26.23 -17.45
CA ALA A 146 -13.50 -25.38 -18.25
C ALA A 146 -12.75 -24.40 -17.32
N ASP A 147 -11.42 -24.37 -17.47
CA ASP A 147 -10.54 -23.30 -16.99
C ASP A 147 -11.12 -21.92 -17.32
N ALA A 148 -11.71 -21.26 -16.33
CA ALA A 148 -11.97 -19.84 -16.38
C ALA A 148 -10.85 -19.16 -15.60
N MET A 149 -10.12 -18.28 -16.31
CA MET A 149 -9.08 -17.44 -15.77
C MET A 149 -9.51 -16.87 -14.42
N ASP A 150 -8.66 -17.05 -13.41
CA ASP A 150 -8.64 -16.24 -12.20
C ASP A 150 -8.33 -14.79 -12.64
N ASP A 151 -9.38 -14.08 -13.04
CA ASP A 151 -9.44 -12.64 -13.14
C ASP A 151 -9.43 -12.09 -11.72
N GLY A 152 -8.27 -12.24 -11.06
CA GLY A 152 -8.03 -11.69 -9.74
C GLY A 152 -8.47 -10.24 -9.77
N GLU A 153 -9.55 -9.94 -9.05
CA GLU A 153 -10.23 -8.65 -9.09
C GLU A 153 -9.18 -7.55 -8.98
N GLU A 154 -8.88 -6.94 -10.12
CA GLU A 154 -7.97 -5.81 -10.20
C GLU A 154 -8.66 -4.74 -9.38
N TRP A 155 -8.13 -4.53 -8.17
CA TRP A 155 -8.64 -3.55 -7.21
C TRP A 155 -8.68 -2.19 -7.91
N ASP A 156 -9.83 -1.88 -8.48
CA ASP A 156 -10.15 -0.59 -9.05
C ASP A 156 -10.18 0.36 -7.85
N GLY A 157 -9.11 1.15 -7.73
CA GLY A 157 -8.82 1.92 -6.54
C GLY A 157 -10.04 2.71 -6.08
N ILE A 158 -10.18 2.86 -4.76
CA ILE A 158 -11.23 3.66 -4.10
C ILE A 158 -11.62 4.84 -5.00
N ASP A 159 -12.90 4.90 -5.37
CA ASP A 159 -13.44 5.93 -6.27
C ASP A 159 -12.89 7.33 -5.92
N ASP A 160 -12.55 8.10 -6.95
CA ASP A 160 -12.13 9.49 -6.83
C ASP A 160 -13.32 10.35 -6.33
N ASP A 161 -13.61 10.27 -5.04
CA ASP A 161 -14.52 11.18 -4.38
C ASP A 161 -14.09 12.62 -4.71
N GLU A 162 -14.97 13.41 -5.33
CA GLU A 162 -14.75 14.83 -5.66
C GLU A 162 -14.34 15.70 -4.45
N ASN A 163 -14.43 15.13 -3.25
CA ASN A 163 -14.05 15.72 -1.98
C ASN A 163 -12.55 15.53 -1.63
N ARG A 164 -11.74 14.91 -2.49
CA ARG A 164 -10.28 14.78 -2.27
C ARG A 164 -9.58 16.15 -2.32
N PRO A 165 -8.64 16.43 -1.41
CA PRO A 165 -7.89 17.67 -1.43
C PRO A 165 -6.99 17.76 -2.68
N MET A 166 -6.96 18.93 -3.32
CA MET A 166 -6.19 19.20 -4.55
C MET A 166 -4.72 18.73 -4.47
N VAL A 167 -4.09 18.86 -3.30
CA VAL A 167 -2.68 18.47 -3.08
C VAL A 167 -2.46 16.97 -3.26
N VAL A 168 -3.39 16.12 -2.82
CA VAL A 168 -3.27 14.66 -2.97
C VAL A 168 -3.45 14.27 -4.43
N ARG A 169 -4.47 14.82 -5.11
CA ARG A 169 -4.68 14.59 -6.54
C ARG A 169 -3.45 14.94 -7.39
N GLU A 170 -2.77 16.03 -7.04
CA GLU A 170 -1.53 16.45 -7.70
C GLU A 170 -0.38 15.47 -7.45
N LEU A 171 -0.24 14.99 -6.20
CA LEU A 171 0.79 14.01 -5.82
C LEU A 171 0.54 12.65 -6.47
N GLU A 172 -0.71 12.19 -6.54
CA GLU A 172 -1.12 10.98 -7.23
C GLU A 172 -0.81 11.09 -8.72
N ARG A 173 -1.13 12.22 -9.35
CA ARG A 173 -0.77 12.46 -10.75
C ARG A 173 0.75 12.41 -10.98
N GLN A 174 1.53 12.99 -10.07
CA GLN A 174 2.99 12.93 -10.16
C GLN A 174 3.53 11.52 -9.92
N ALA A 175 2.93 10.74 -9.02
CA ALA A 175 3.33 9.35 -8.76
C ALA A 175 2.98 8.42 -9.93
N ASN A 176 1.84 8.65 -10.58
CA ASN A 176 1.38 7.90 -11.75
C ASN A 176 2.10 8.32 -13.04
N GLN A 177 2.92 9.37 -13.00
CA GLN A 177 3.71 9.77 -14.16
C GLN A 177 4.74 8.67 -14.49
N PRO A 178 4.71 8.08 -15.70
CA PRO A 178 5.64 7.03 -16.07
C PRO A 178 7.06 7.60 -16.10
N VAL A 179 7.97 6.98 -15.34
CA VAL A 179 9.40 7.29 -15.41
C VAL A 179 9.96 6.57 -16.63
N GLU A 180 10.52 7.33 -17.58
CA GLU A 180 11.23 6.79 -18.72
C GLU A 180 12.41 5.94 -18.23
N LYS A 181 12.32 4.63 -18.40
CA LYS A 181 13.40 3.70 -18.07
C LYS A 181 14.49 3.85 -19.12
N PRO A 182 15.72 4.27 -18.78
CA PRO A 182 16.78 4.40 -19.76
C PRO A 182 17.07 3.03 -20.37
N VAL A 183 17.10 2.95 -21.69
CA VAL A 183 17.45 1.72 -22.41
C VAL A 183 18.92 1.43 -22.14
N ARG A 184 19.24 0.18 -21.75
CA ARG A 184 20.64 -0.22 -21.56
C ARG A 184 21.29 -0.38 -22.93
N HIS A 185 22.23 0.49 -23.26
CA HIS A 185 23.03 0.36 -24.49
C HIS A 185 24.17 -0.65 -24.34
N VAL A 186 24.76 -1.03 -25.46
CA VAL A 186 25.98 -1.84 -25.57
C VAL A 186 27.16 -0.88 -25.70
N SER A 187 28.32 -1.21 -25.13
CA SER A 187 29.52 -0.36 -25.28
C SER A 187 30.03 -0.37 -26.72
N GLU A 188 30.67 0.71 -27.17
CA GLU A 188 31.18 0.84 -28.56
C GLU A 188 32.12 -0.32 -28.94
N ARG A 189 33.07 -0.66 -28.05
CA ARG A 189 34.02 -1.76 -28.27
C ARG A 189 33.34 -3.13 -28.33
N GLU A 190 32.28 -3.32 -27.56
CA GLU A 190 31.50 -4.55 -27.62
C GLU A 190 30.69 -4.63 -28.92
N LEU A 191 30.18 -3.51 -29.40
CA LEU A 191 29.51 -3.43 -30.71
C LEU A 191 30.48 -3.77 -31.84
N GLU A 192 31.69 -3.21 -31.86
CA GLU A 192 32.73 -3.57 -32.83
C GLU A 192 33.09 -5.06 -32.76
N TRP A 193 33.18 -5.61 -31.55
CA TRP A 193 33.47 -7.02 -31.35
C TRP A 193 32.36 -7.92 -31.92
N LEU A 194 31.10 -7.59 -31.66
CA LEU A 194 29.94 -8.29 -32.21
C LEU A 194 29.88 -8.15 -33.74
N GLN A 195 30.17 -6.96 -34.29
CA GLN A 195 30.26 -6.74 -35.74
C GLN A 195 31.34 -7.63 -36.38
N ARG A 196 32.51 -7.76 -35.75
CA ARG A 196 33.57 -8.67 -36.25
C ARG A 196 33.15 -10.14 -36.19
N LEU A 197 32.41 -10.54 -35.16
CA LEU A 197 31.87 -11.90 -35.06
C LEU A 197 30.84 -12.18 -36.15
N VAL A 198 29.90 -11.26 -36.37
CA VAL A 198 28.87 -11.37 -37.44
C VAL A 198 29.51 -11.35 -38.82
N ALA A 199 30.49 -10.47 -39.06
CA ALA A 199 31.21 -10.42 -40.34
C ALA A 199 31.94 -11.73 -40.67
N ARG A 200 32.38 -12.50 -39.66
CA ARG A 200 33.11 -13.75 -39.85
C ARG A 200 32.23 -14.99 -39.90
N HIS A 201 31.21 -15.07 -39.04
CA HIS A 201 30.41 -16.28 -38.83
C HIS A 201 28.93 -16.11 -39.23
N GLY A 202 28.53 -14.94 -39.75
CA GLY A 202 27.15 -14.67 -40.11
C GLY A 202 26.22 -14.69 -38.88
N ASP A 203 25.18 -15.52 -38.94
CA ASP A 203 24.20 -15.70 -37.86
C ASP A 203 24.51 -16.90 -36.94
N ASP A 204 25.57 -17.67 -37.21
CA ASP A 204 25.88 -18.91 -36.50
C ASP A 204 26.54 -18.64 -35.12
N THR A 205 25.71 -18.39 -34.11
CA THR A 205 26.16 -18.14 -32.72
C THR A 205 26.97 -19.31 -32.11
N ALA A 206 26.77 -20.54 -32.59
CA ALA A 206 27.55 -21.70 -32.17
C ALA A 206 28.99 -21.67 -32.72
N ALA A 207 29.18 -21.18 -33.94
CA ALA A 207 30.49 -20.98 -34.54
C ALA A 207 31.22 -19.82 -33.88
N MET A 208 30.51 -18.71 -33.60
CA MET A 208 31.05 -17.56 -32.86
C MET A 208 31.60 -17.94 -31.48
N ALA A 209 30.86 -18.76 -30.73
CA ALA A 209 31.27 -19.20 -29.40
C ALA A 209 32.55 -20.06 -29.45
N ARG A 210 32.74 -20.84 -30.51
CA ARG A 210 33.90 -21.72 -30.72
C ARG A 210 35.12 -21.01 -31.31
N ASP A 211 35.03 -19.73 -31.68
CA ASP A 211 36.13 -19.01 -32.31
C ASP A 211 37.18 -18.55 -31.28
N PRO A 212 38.39 -19.15 -31.24
CA PRO A 212 39.39 -18.81 -30.23
C PRO A 212 40.02 -17.43 -30.45
N LYS A 213 39.95 -16.88 -31.68
CA LYS A 213 40.57 -15.58 -32.01
C LYS A 213 39.67 -14.42 -31.64
N LEU A 214 38.40 -14.49 -32.07
CA LEU A 214 37.44 -13.42 -31.79
C LEU A 214 36.79 -13.57 -30.42
N ASN A 215 36.65 -14.78 -29.86
CA ASN A 215 36.08 -15.00 -28.54
C ASN A 215 37.13 -15.45 -27.49
N PRO A 216 38.13 -14.61 -27.16
CA PRO A 216 39.20 -14.99 -26.24
C PRO A 216 38.69 -15.23 -24.81
N MET A 217 37.59 -14.57 -24.43
CA MET A 217 36.96 -14.72 -23.12
C MET A 217 36.02 -15.93 -23.03
N GLN A 218 35.94 -16.77 -24.07
CA GLN A 218 35.12 -17.98 -24.08
C GLN A 218 33.64 -17.70 -23.74
N GLN A 219 33.09 -16.61 -24.26
CA GLN A 219 31.69 -16.27 -24.09
C GLN A 219 30.80 -17.37 -24.65
N THR A 220 29.75 -17.72 -23.90
CA THR A 220 28.84 -18.80 -24.29
C THR A 220 27.97 -18.39 -25.48
N ARG A 221 27.49 -19.39 -26.26
CA ARG A 221 26.56 -19.17 -27.38
C ARG A 221 25.34 -18.30 -27.01
N VAL A 222 24.81 -18.52 -25.80
CA VAL A 222 23.60 -17.84 -25.30
C VAL A 222 23.90 -16.38 -24.96
N ASP A 223 25.09 -16.11 -24.40
CA ASP A 223 25.48 -14.74 -24.07
C ASP A 223 25.73 -13.92 -25.35
N ILE A 224 26.44 -14.48 -26.33
CA ILE A 224 26.64 -13.85 -27.63
C ILE A 224 25.30 -13.56 -28.31
N ALA A 225 24.35 -14.51 -28.30
CA ALA A 225 23.02 -14.32 -28.86
C ALA A 225 22.24 -13.18 -28.15
N LYS A 226 22.29 -13.11 -26.82
CA LYS A 226 21.65 -12.02 -26.05
C LYS A 226 22.25 -10.66 -26.38
N ARG A 227 23.57 -10.58 -26.54
CA ARG A 227 24.28 -9.34 -26.88
C ARG A 227 24.00 -8.89 -28.30
N LEU A 228 23.95 -9.81 -29.27
CA LEU A 228 23.54 -9.51 -30.65
C LEU A 228 22.11 -8.98 -30.70
N LYS A 229 21.17 -9.62 -29.99
CA LYS A 229 19.79 -9.15 -29.87
C LYS A 229 19.71 -7.77 -29.21
N LYS A 230 20.51 -7.52 -28.18
CA LYS A 230 20.60 -6.22 -27.50
C LYS A 230 21.22 -5.12 -28.39
N ALA A 231 22.17 -5.48 -29.24
CA ALA A 231 22.83 -4.58 -30.19
C ALA A 231 22.02 -4.34 -31.47
N GLY A 232 20.93 -5.09 -31.70
CA GLY A 232 20.16 -5.04 -32.94
C GLY A 232 20.87 -5.65 -34.15
N LEU A 233 21.87 -6.52 -33.92
CA LEU A 233 22.68 -7.17 -34.95
C LEU A 233 22.24 -8.61 -35.23
N ALA A 234 21.23 -9.12 -34.53
CA ALA A 234 20.64 -10.43 -34.81
C ALA A 234 19.51 -10.29 -35.84
N SER A 235 19.49 -11.19 -36.83
CA SER A 235 18.30 -11.41 -37.66
C SER A 235 17.10 -11.79 -36.76
N ALA A 236 15.94 -11.20 -37.05
CA ALA A 236 14.71 -11.35 -36.27
C ALA A 236 14.16 -12.79 -36.28
#